data_AF-A0A0M3K479-F1
#
_entry.id   AF-A0A0M3K479-F1
#
_cell.length_a   1.000
_cell.length_b   1.000
_cell.length_c   1.000
_cell.angle_alpha   90.00
_cell.angle_beta   90.00
_cell.angle_gamma   90.00
#
_symmetry.space_group_name_H-M   'P 1'
#
loop_
_entity.id
_entity.type
_entity.pdbx_description
1 polymer ?
#
loop_
_entity_poly.entity_id
_entity_poly.type
_entity_poly.pdbx_seq_one_letter_code
_entity_poly.pdbx_strand_id
1 'polypeptide(L)'
;MSSADSQTLPCSRSLADIRAEQSDQLDRLRSRLSDVNMRDLVPLLVARHVLRSHEMGAVYSKEDRTEQADKLIEILKTKNHWLGPMIDALIRNGQAALAEEFLHMPASPTKKNAA
;
A
#
# COMPACT_ATOMS: atom_id res chain seq x y z
N MET A 1 -3.72 -48.69 -18.25
CA MET A 1 -3.92 -47.28 -18.65
C MET A 1 -4.22 -46.51 -17.39
N SER A 2 -3.24 -45.81 -16.82
CA SER A 2 -3.46 -44.97 -15.63
C SER A 2 -3.09 -43.54 -16.03
N SER A 3 -4.12 -42.69 -16.08
CA SER A 3 -4.05 -41.29 -16.47
C SER A 3 -3.17 -40.51 -15.50
N ALA A 4 -2.30 -39.69 -16.06
CA ALA A 4 -1.44 -38.77 -15.34
C ALA A 4 -2.27 -37.68 -14.65
N ASP A 5 -2.22 -37.64 -13.32
CA ASP A 5 -2.64 -36.51 -12.51
C ASP A 5 -1.80 -35.28 -12.89
N SER A 6 -2.38 -34.41 -13.71
CA SER A 6 -1.83 -33.09 -13.98
C SER A 6 -2.06 -32.21 -12.76
N GLN A 7 -1.07 -32.19 -11.86
CA GLN A 7 -0.99 -31.21 -10.78
C GLN A 7 -0.99 -29.80 -11.40
N THR A 8 -2.12 -29.12 -11.33
CA THR A 8 -2.22 -27.70 -11.66
C THR A 8 -1.40 -26.92 -10.64
N LEU A 9 -0.22 -26.47 -11.06
CA LEU A 9 0.58 -25.51 -10.31
C LEU A 9 -0.30 -24.29 -10.01
N PRO A 10 -0.31 -23.75 -8.78
CA PRO A 10 -1.02 -22.51 -8.49
C PRO A 10 -0.44 -21.42 -9.39
N CYS A 11 -1.25 -20.90 -10.32
CA CYS A 11 -0.84 -19.84 -11.22
C CYS A 11 -0.23 -18.70 -10.39
N SER A 12 1.03 -18.36 -10.67
CA SER A 12 1.68 -17.22 -10.06
C SER A 12 0.83 -15.99 -10.32
N ARG A 13 0.47 -15.28 -9.26
CA ARG A 13 -0.36 -14.07 -9.33
C ARG A 13 0.28 -13.01 -10.25
N SER A 14 -0.51 -12.38 -11.11
CA SER A 14 -0.02 -11.34 -12.00
C SER A 14 0.38 -10.07 -11.22
N LEU A 15 1.40 -9.37 -11.71
CA LEU A 15 1.79 -8.05 -11.17
C LEU A 15 0.65 -7.03 -11.26
N ALA A 16 -0.21 -7.13 -12.28
CA ALA A 16 -1.39 -6.27 -12.40
C ALA A 16 -2.38 -6.50 -11.25
N ASP A 17 -2.64 -7.77 -10.90
CA ASP A 17 -3.52 -8.13 -9.79
C ASP A 17 -2.92 -7.70 -8.44
N ILE A 18 -1.59 -7.74 -8.29
CA ILE A 18 -0.88 -7.24 -7.10
C ILE A 18 -1.06 -5.73 -6.97
N ARG A 19 -0.90 -4.98 -8.05
CA ARG A 19 -1.09 -3.52 -8.05
C ARG A 19 -2.54 -3.12 -7.79
N ALA A 20 -3.50 -3.85 -8.35
CA ALA A 20 -4.92 -3.60 -8.11
C ALA A 20 -5.28 -3.77 -6.64
N GLU A 21 -4.89 -4.88 -6.00
CA GLU A 21 -5.14 -5.05 -4.56
C GLU A 21 -4.40 -4.00 -3.71
N GLN A 22 -3.16 -3.66 -4.04
CA GLN A 22 -2.42 -2.59 -3.33
C GLN A 22 -3.10 -1.23 -3.46
N SER A 23 -3.69 -0.93 -4.63
CA SER A 23 -4.48 0.28 -4.85
C SER A 23 -5.74 0.28 -3.99
N ASP A 24 -6.50 -0.81 -3.99
CA ASP A 24 -7.71 -0.95 -3.19
C ASP A 24 -7.41 -0.86 -1.68
N GLN A 25 -6.28 -1.41 -1.25
CA GLN A 25 -5.79 -1.32 0.13
C GLN A 25 -5.50 0.13 0.54
N LEU A 26 -4.85 0.91 -0.33
CA LEU A 26 -4.61 2.33 -0.08
C LEU A 26 -5.93 3.11 0.08
N ASP A 27 -6.91 2.82 -0.77
CA ASP A 27 -8.21 3.50 -0.71
C ASP A 27 -8.96 3.22 0.60
N ARG A 28 -8.87 1.99 1.12
CA ARG A 28 -9.47 1.62 2.42
C ARG A 28 -8.84 2.31 3.61
N LEU A 29 -7.54 2.62 3.53
CA LEU A 29 -6.78 3.26 4.61
C LEU A 29 -6.73 4.78 4.50
N ARG A 30 -7.34 5.36 3.46
CA ARG A 30 -7.41 6.80 3.22
C ARG A 30 -7.89 7.59 4.43
N SER A 31 -8.99 7.17 5.05
CA SER A 31 -9.56 7.84 6.24
C SER A 31 -8.64 7.78 7.45
N ARG A 32 -7.81 6.75 7.57
CA ARG A 32 -6.81 6.64 8.64
C ARG A 32 -5.55 7.44 8.33
N LEU A 33 -5.17 7.50 7.06
CA LEU A 33 -4.04 8.29 6.60
C LEU A 33 -4.28 9.79 6.78
N SER A 34 -5.52 10.27 6.65
CA SER A 34 -5.87 11.68 6.91
C SER A 34 -5.66 12.11 8.37
N ASP A 35 -5.64 11.17 9.32
CA ASP A 35 -5.34 11.44 10.73
C ASP A 35 -3.83 11.58 10.99
N VAL A 36 -2.99 11.09 10.08
CA VAL A 36 -1.53 11.15 10.20
C VAL A 36 -1.01 12.52 9.81
N ASN A 37 -0.11 13.08 10.62
CA ASN A 37 0.56 14.31 10.27
C ASN A 37 1.53 14.09 9.09
N MET A 38 1.18 14.62 7.92
CA MET A 38 1.97 14.48 6.69
C MET A 38 3.37 15.09 6.80
N ARG A 39 3.55 16.10 7.65
CA ARG A 39 4.87 16.70 7.90
C ARG A 39 5.85 15.76 8.57
N ASP A 40 5.35 14.74 9.26
CA ASP A 40 6.19 13.74 9.94
C ASP A 40 6.36 12.49 9.05
N LEU A 41 5.34 12.15 8.26
CA LEU A 41 5.33 10.96 7.40
C LEU A 41 6.08 11.16 6.08
N VAL A 42 5.78 12.23 5.34
CA VAL A 42 6.30 12.44 3.98
C VAL A 42 7.83 12.56 3.93
N PRO A 43 8.52 13.25 4.87
CA PRO A 43 9.98 13.31 4.84
C PRO A 43 10.64 11.94 4.98
N LEU A 44 10.05 11.02 5.76
CA LEU A 44 10.55 9.65 5.90
C LEU A 44 10.46 8.89 4.57
N LEU A 45 9.37 9.08 3.83
CA LEU A 45 9.18 8.45 2.52
C LEU A 45 10.11 9.04 1.45
N VAL A 46 10.46 10.32 1.54
CA VAL A 46 11.49 10.93 0.69
C VAL A 46 12.88 10.39 1.04
N ALA A 47 13.21 10.29 2.33
CA ALA A 47 14.47 9.73 2.80
C ALA A 47 14.66 8.26 2.37
N ARG A 48 13.57 7.50 2.24
CA ARG A 48 13.58 6.12 1.70
C ARG A 48 13.44 6.04 0.18
N HIS A 49 13.54 7.16 -0.53
CA HIS A 49 13.44 7.24 -2.00
C HIS A 49 12.13 6.71 -2.60
N VAL A 50 11.06 6.66 -1.81
CA VAL A 50 9.70 6.35 -2.31
C VAL A 50 9.13 7.56 -3.04
N LEU A 51 9.22 8.73 -2.39
CA LEU A 51 8.86 10.02 -2.96
C LEU A 51 10.11 10.80 -3.39
N ARG A 52 9.95 11.60 -4.44
CA ARG A 52 10.89 12.65 -4.84
C ARG A 52 10.48 13.98 -4.22
N SER A 53 11.41 14.94 -4.18
CA SER A 53 11.17 16.26 -3.57
C SER A 53 10.00 17.03 -4.21
N HIS A 54 9.79 16.89 -5.53
CA HIS A 54 8.64 17.50 -6.21
C HIS A 54 7.30 16.85 -5.83
N GLU A 55 7.31 15.55 -5.53
CA GLU A 55 6.12 14.81 -5.08
C GLU A 55 5.76 15.18 -3.64
N MET A 56 6.77 15.37 -2.78
CA MET A 56 6.59 15.97 -1.45
C MET A 56 6.00 17.37 -1.54
N GLY A 57 6.50 18.22 -2.47
CA GLY A 57 5.92 19.53 -2.74
C GLY A 57 4.45 19.45 -3.17
N ALA A 58 4.11 18.49 -4.03
CA ALA A 58 2.75 18.27 -4.50
C ALA A 58 1.79 17.79 -3.40
N VAL A 59 2.28 17.00 -2.43
CA VAL A 59 1.49 16.67 -1.23
C VAL A 59 1.27 17.93 -0.40
N TYR A 60 2.32 18.68 -0.07
CA TYR A 60 2.21 19.85 0.80
C TYR A 60 1.49 21.05 0.19
N SER A 61 1.29 21.09 -1.13
CA SER A 61 0.48 22.13 -1.77
C SER A 61 -1.03 21.96 -1.55
N LYS A 62 -1.45 20.86 -0.90
CA LYS A 62 -2.86 20.61 -0.56
C LYS A 62 -3.22 21.27 0.77
N GLU A 63 -4.43 21.84 0.83
CA GLU A 63 -4.83 22.75 1.90
C GLU A 63 -5.11 22.01 3.21
N ASP A 64 -5.81 20.88 3.13
CA ASP A 64 -6.17 20.08 4.30
C ASP A 64 -5.51 18.70 4.32
N ARG A 65 -5.56 18.05 5.48
CA ARG A 65 -4.90 16.75 5.70
C ARG A 65 -5.51 15.62 4.87
N THR A 66 -6.80 15.71 4.57
CA THR A 66 -7.49 14.72 3.74
C THR A 66 -6.98 14.82 2.31
N GLU A 67 -6.96 16.02 1.74
CA GLU A 67 -6.41 16.24 0.40
C GLU A 67 -4.93 15.87 0.30
N GLN A 68 -4.14 16.11 1.36
CA GLN A 68 -2.75 15.67 1.43
C GLN A 68 -2.64 14.13 1.41
N ALA A 69 -3.47 13.43 2.19
CA ALA A 69 -3.53 11.96 2.19
C ALA A 69 -3.94 11.42 0.81
N ASP A 70 -4.93 12.06 0.18
CA ASP A 70 -5.42 11.70 -1.15
C ASP A 70 -4.33 11.83 -2.19
N LYS A 71 -3.58 12.94 -2.14
CA LYS A 71 -2.48 13.18 -3.06
C LYS A 71 -1.35 12.19 -2.83
N LEU A 72 -1.03 11.86 -1.58
CA LEU A 72 -0.04 10.84 -1.26
C LEU A 72 -0.46 9.46 -1.81
N ILE A 73 -1.73 9.07 -1.65
CA ILE A 73 -2.26 7.81 -2.19
C ILE A 73 -2.16 7.78 -3.71
N GLU A 74 -2.55 8.86 -4.39
CA GLU A 74 -2.44 9.00 -5.84
C GLU A 74 -1.00 8.75 -6.32
N ILE A 75 -0.02 9.33 -5.63
CA ILE A 75 1.41 9.14 -5.93
C ILE A 75 1.82 7.70 -5.67
N LEU A 76 1.47 7.12 -4.52
CA LEU A 76 1.87 5.75 -4.15
C LEU A 76 1.35 4.70 -5.14
N LYS A 77 0.15 4.89 -5.70
CA LYS A 77 -0.42 4.01 -6.74
C LYS A 77 0.44 3.93 -8.00
N THR A 78 1.26 4.94 -8.28
CA THR A 78 2.18 4.93 -9.44
C THR A 78 3.55 4.33 -9.10
N LYS A 79 3.81 3.96 -7.85
CA LYS A 79 5.11 3.46 -7.38
C LYS A 79 5.12 1.94 -7.30
N ASN A 80 6.32 1.37 -7.45
CA ASN A 80 6.57 -0.03 -7.09
C ASN A 80 7.28 -0.07 -5.74
N HIS A 81 7.09 -1.17 -5.00
CA HIS A 81 7.80 -1.47 -3.75
C HIS A 81 7.65 -0.40 -2.65
N TRP A 82 6.59 0.41 -2.68
CA TRP A 82 6.36 1.46 -1.70
C TRP A 82 5.91 0.92 -0.34
N LEU A 83 5.29 -0.26 -0.30
CA LEU A 83 4.62 -0.81 0.89
C LEU A 83 5.58 -1.02 2.07
N GLY A 84 6.74 -1.65 1.84
CA GLY A 84 7.73 -1.87 2.91
C GLY A 84 8.26 -0.57 3.52
N PRO A 85 8.76 0.37 2.71
CA PRO A 85 9.11 1.72 3.15
C PRO A 85 7.96 2.49 3.79
N MET A 86 6.70 2.28 3.39
CA MET A 86 5.54 2.91 4.01
C MET A 86 5.29 2.38 5.42
N ILE A 87 5.32 1.06 5.59
CA ILE A 87 5.19 0.40 6.90
C ILE A 87 6.28 0.88 7.86
N ASP A 88 7.55 0.90 7.43
CA ASP A 88 8.66 1.41 8.25
C ASP A 88 8.52 2.92 8.52
N ALA A 89 7.78 3.69 7.71
CA ALA A 89 7.56 5.13 7.94
C ALA A 89 6.49 5.33 9.00
N LEU A 90 5.41 4.55 8.91
CA LEU A 90 4.34 4.54 9.89
C LEU A 90 4.84 4.13 11.27
N ILE A 91 5.65 3.06 11.38
CA ILE A 91 6.24 2.63 12.65
C ILE A 91 7.10 3.73 13.28
N ARG A 92 7.98 4.38 12.50
CA ARG A 92 8.83 5.46 12.98
C ARG A 92 8.08 6.74 13.33
N ASN A 93 6.91 6.93 12.72
CA ASN A 93 5.99 8.02 13.04
C ASN A 93 5.02 7.65 14.19
N GLY A 94 5.27 6.57 14.93
CA GLY A 94 4.43 6.11 16.04
C GLY A 94 3.08 5.53 15.62
N GLN A 95 2.82 5.37 14.32
CA GLN A 95 1.59 4.82 13.75
C GLN A 95 1.68 3.29 13.60
N ALA A 96 2.18 2.58 14.63
CA ALA A 96 2.39 1.13 14.59
C ALA A 96 1.08 0.37 14.33
N ALA A 97 -0.04 0.79 14.94
CA ALA A 97 -1.35 0.18 14.70
C ALA A 97 -1.82 0.30 13.23
N LEU A 98 -1.53 1.43 12.58
CA LEU A 98 -1.82 1.60 11.15
C LEU A 98 -0.88 0.74 10.30
N ALA A 99 0.41 0.65 10.67
CA ALA A 99 1.36 -0.23 10.02
C ALA A 99 0.95 -1.71 10.11
N GLU A 100 0.42 -2.13 11.26
CA GLU A 100 -0.14 -3.47 11.46
C GLU A 100 -1.35 -3.72 10.57
N GLU A 101 -2.25 -2.75 10.39
CA GLU A 101 -3.35 -2.89 9.44
C GLU A 101 -2.85 -3.02 7.99
N PHE A 102 -1.79 -2.30 7.62
CA PHE A 102 -1.11 -2.49 6.32
C PHE A 102 -0.50 -3.90 6.17
N LEU A 103 0.00 -4.51 7.25
CA LEU A 103 0.60 -5.85 7.25
C LEU A 103 -0.43 -6.99 7.28
N HIS A 104 -1.52 -6.83 8.04
CA HIS A 104 -2.53 -7.85 8.27
C HIS A 104 -3.71 -7.78 7.28
N MET A 105 -3.70 -6.80 6.36
CA MET A 105 -4.64 -6.80 5.25
C MET A 105 -4.49 -8.09 4.46
N PRO A 106 -5.54 -8.94 4.39
CA PRO A 106 -5.42 -10.21 3.69
C PRO A 106 -5.10 -9.92 2.22
N ALA A 107 -3.98 -10.48 1.72
CA ALA A 107 -3.97 -10.95 0.35
C ALA A 107 -5.22 -11.83 0.24
N SER A 108 -6.13 -11.52 -0.69
CA SER A 108 -7.51 -12.00 -0.67
C SER A 108 -7.63 -13.49 -0.26
N PRO A 109 -8.69 -13.89 0.47
CA PRO A 109 -8.86 -15.27 0.86
C PRO A 109 -8.80 -16.14 -0.40
N THR A 110 -7.84 -17.06 -0.43
CA THR A 110 -7.89 -18.21 -1.34
C THR A 110 -9.30 -18.75 -1.24
N LYS A 111 -10.06 -18.61 -2.34
CA LYS A 111 -11.40 -19.20 -2.47
C LYS A 111 -11.27 -20.68 -2.12
N LYS A 112 -11.64 -21.05 -0.90
CA LYS A 112 -11.92 -22.43 -0.55
C LYS A 112 -13.24 -22.75 -1.25
N ASN A 113 -13.15 -23.22 -2.49
CA ASN A 113 -14.23 -23.97 -3.10
C ASN A 113 -14.41 -25.24 -2.25
N ALA A 114 -15.48 -25.27 -1.46
CA ALA A 114 -16.11 -26.50 -0.97
C ALA A 114 -17.52 -26.43 -1.57
N ALA A 115 -17.72 -27.12 -2.71
CA ALA A 115 -18.24 -28.49 -2.80
C ALA A 115 -19.77 -28.48 -2.80
#